data_AF-A0A661ITM5-F1
#
_entry.id   AF-A0A661ITM5-F1
#
_cell.length_a   1.000
_cell.length_b   1.000
_cell.length_c   1.000
_cell.angle_alpha   90.00
_cell.angle_beta   90.00
_cell.angle_gamma   90.00
#
_symmetry.space_group_name_H-M   'P 1'
#
loop_
_entity.id
_entity.type
_entity.pdbx_description
1 polymer ?
#
loop_
_entity_poly.entity_id
_entity_poly.type
_entity_poly.pdbx_seq_one_letter_code
_entity_poly.pdbx_strand_id
1 'polypeptide(L)'
;VLKVVSNHMRPLTLLSSSPKDAALRRLINAVGEATPALLLLGLAEVEAKEGSEGERDAYLELSRRILSLMRQEEVISPPKLIGGRDLMEMGYSPGPRMGEILEAVRQRQIEGLIRTRQEALEFVKRNFPPRGERREA
;
A
#
# COMPACT_ATOMS: atom_id res chain seq x y z
N VAL A 1 7.79 -12.02 13.42
CA VAL A 1 8.98 -11.31 13.99
C VAL A 1 9.66 -10.44 12.95
N LEU A 2 10.22 -10.98 11.85
CA LEU A 2 10.97 -10.17 10.86
C LEU A 2 10.21 -8.95 10.31
N LYS A 3 8.93 -9.08 9.91
CA LYS A 3 8.15 -7.95 9.38
C LYS A 3 7.95 -6.81 10.40
N VAL A 4 7.76 -7.14 11.68
CA VAL A 4 7.61 -6.14 12.75
C VAL A 4 8.93 -5.40 12.94
N VAL A 5 10.03 -6.14 13.07
CA VAL A 5 11.38 -5.56 13.23
C VAL A 5 11.76 -4.71 12.02
N SER A 6 11.54 -5.17 10.79
CA SER A 6 11.88 -4.39 9.59
C SER A 6 11.04 -3.12 9.41
N ASN A 7 9.91 -2.97 10.12
CA ASN A 7 8.99 -1.84 9.96
C ASN A 7 8.81 -1.01 11.25
N HIS A 8 9.48 -1.33 12.37
CA HIS A 8 9.23 -0.73 13.70
C HIS A 8 9.29 0.80 13.72
N MET A 9 10.20 1.41 12.94
CA MET A 9 10.31 2.87 12.86
C MET A 9 9.18 3.54 12.09
N ARG A 10 8.48 2.83 11.20
CA ARG A 10 7.53 3.45 10.26
C ARG A 10 6.33 4.09 10.95
N PRO A 11 5.65 3.49 11.95
CA PRO A 11 4.60 4.15 12.70
C PRO A 11 5.05 5.49 13.30
N LEU A 12 6.25 5.54 13.89
CA LEU A 12 6.80 6.76 14.49
C LEU A 12 7.11 7.83 13.43
N THR A 13 7.69 7.46 12.28
CA THR A 13 7.90 8.41 11.18
C THR A 13 6.58 8.94 10.60
N LEU A 14 5.55 8.09 10.56
CA LEU A 14 4.21 8.47 10.11
C LEU A 14 3.55 9.43 11.09
N LEU A 15 3.76 9.26 12.40
CA LEU A 15 3.24 10.18 13.41
C LEU A 15 3.67 11.63 13.14
N SER A 16 4.94 11.84 12.78
CA SER A 16 5.50 13.17 12.52
C SER A 16 5.07 13.78 11.17
N SER A 17 4.32 13.07 10.32
CA SER A 17 4.11 13.47 8.91
C SER A 17 2.65 13.57 8.45
N SER A 18 1.67 13.62 9.37
CA SER A 18 0.23 13.73 9.08
C SER A 18 -0.21 12.88 7.86
N PRO A 19 -0.14 11.56 7.98
CA PRO A 19 -0.09 10.67 6.83
C PRO A 19 -1.46 10.54 6.17
N LYS A 20 -1.44 10.56 4.83
CA LYS A 20 -2.60 10.18 4.00
C LYS A 20 -2.84 8.68 4.09
N ASP A 21 -4.09 8.28 3.87
CA ASP A 21 -4.51 6.87 3.93
C ASP A 21 -3.70 5.94 3.03
N ALA A 22 -3.21 6.40 1.87
CA ALA A 22 -2.33 5.62 1.01
C ALA A 22 -1.05 5.15 1.73
N ALA A 23 -0.45 5.99 2.57
CA ALA A 23 0.73 5.62 3.35
C ALA A 23 0.41 4.57 4.42
N LEU A 24 -0.76 4.70 5.06
CA LEU A 24 -1.24 3.73 6.05
C LEU A 24 -1.55 2.38 5.39
N ARG A 25 -2.22 2.39 4.23
CA ARG A 25 -2.52 1.17 3.47
C ARG A 25 -1.25 0.45 3.01
N ARG A 26 -0.22 1.19 2.56
CA ARG A 26 1.09 0.61 2.26
C ARG A 26 1.77 -0.01 3.48
N LEU A 27 1.63 0.60 4.67
CA LEU A 27 2.15 0.00 5.91
C LEU A 27 1.41 -1.30 6.23
N ILE A 28 0.08 -1.27 6.18
CA ILE A 28 -0.78 -2.44 6.44
C ILE A 28 -0.46 -3.57 5.46
N ASN A 29 -0.38 -3.30 4.16
CA ASN A 29 -0.07 -4.35 3.18
C ASN A 29 1.34 -4.95 3.36
N ALA A 30 2.33 -4.13 3.73
CA ALA A 30 3.68 -4.60 3.96
C ALA A 30 3.78 -5.53 5.18
N VAL A 31 3.07 -5.19 6.26
CA VAL A 31 3.17 -5.87 7.56
C VAL A 31 2.15 -7.01 7.68
N GLY A 32 0.94 -6.81 7.15
CA GLY A 32 -0.19 -7.74 7.14
C GLY A 32 -0.80 -7.91 8.53
N GLU A 33 -1.17 -9.15 8.86
CA GLU A 33 -1.75 -9.55 10.16
C GLU A 33 -0.90 -9.16 11.37
N ALA A 34 0.41 -8.94 11.19
CA ALA A 34 1.31 -8.54 12.27
C ALA A 34 1.22 -7.04 12.64
N THR A 35 0.40 -6.26 11.95
CA THR A 35 0.30 -4.80 12.16
C THR A 35 -0.11 -4.43 13.60
N PRO A 36 -1.04 -5.12 14.28
CA PRO A 36 -1.34 -4.81 15.69
C PRO A 36 -0.12 -4.96 16.61
N ALA A 37 0.70 -6.00 16.39
CA ALA A 37 1.94 -6.18 17.14
C ALA A 37 2.96 -5.07 16.86
N LEU A 38 3.01 -4.57 15.62
CA LEU A 38 3.85 -3.42 15.26
C LEU A 38 3.39 -2.13 15.95
N LEU A 39 2.08 -1.89 16.04
CA LEU A 39 1.53 -0.73 16.75
C LEU A 39 1.78 -0.81 18.25
N LEU A 40 1.67 -2.01 18.84
CA LEU A 40 2.00 -2.22 20.25
C LEU A 40 3.48 -1.93 20.54
N LEU A 41 4.39 -2.37 19.66
CA LEU A 41 5.82 -2.07 19.79
C LEU A 41 6.09 -0.56 19.74
N GLY A 42 5.53 0.14 18.77
CA GLY A 42 5.75 1.59 18.68
C GLY A 42 5.10 2.38 19.83
N LEU A 43 3.97 1.90 20.39
CA LEU A 43 3.41 2.49 21.61
C LEU A 43 4.38 2.32 22.78
N ALA A 44 4.96 1.13 22.97
CA ALA A 44 5.94 0.89 24.02
C ALA A 44 7.17 1.80 23.87
N GLU A 45 7.60 2.09 22.63
CA GLU A 45 8.69 3.04 22.37
C GLU A 45 8.34 4.49 22.72
N VAL A 46 7.10 4.93 22.49
CA VAL A 46 6.63 6.27 22.89
C VAL A 46 6.60 6.39 24.41
N GLU A 47 6.06 5.38 25.10
CA GLU A 47 5.99 5.34 26.56
C GLU A 47 7.39 5.30 27.20
N ALA A 48 8.33 4.53 26.62
CA ALA A 48 9.70 4.42 27.15
C ALA A 48 10.54 5.70 26.98
N LYS A 49 10.20 6.57 26.03
CA LYS A 49 10.89 7.83 25.78
C LYS A 49 10.46 8.97 26.71
N GLU A 50 9.58 8.70 27.68
CA GLU A 50 8.90 9.74 28.47
C GLU A 50 8.25 10.79 27.57
N GLY A 51 7.65 10.34 26.46
CA GLY A 51 6.98 11.22 25.50
C GLY A 51 5.89 12.06 26.16
N SER A 52 5.62 13.23 25.61
CA SER A 52 4.53 14.07 26.11
C SER A 52 3.18 13.35 26.00
N GLU A 53 2.23 13.68 26.88
CA GLU A 53 0.87 13.14 26.80
C GLU A 53 0.23 13.34 25.41
N GLY A 54 0.53 14.48 24.76
CA GLY A 54 0.09 14.75 23.38
C GLY A 54 0.71 13.83 22.31
N GLU A 55 1.95 13.39 22.48
CA GLU A 55 2.60 12.45 21.54
C GLU A 55 1.98 11.06 21.66
N ARG A 56 1.72 10.62 22.89
CA ARG A 56 1.01 9.37 23.20
C ARG A 56 -0.38 9.36 22.57
N ASP A 57 -1.15 10.42 22.78
CA ASP A 57 -2.51 10.52 22.24
C ASP A 57 -2.52 10.53 20.70
N ALA A 58 -1.60 11.28 20.09
CA ALA A 58 -1.44 11.28 18.64
C ALA A 58 -1.07 9.89 18.10
N TYR A 59 -0.21 9.13 18.81
CA TYR A 59 0.13 7.76 18.44
C TYR A 59 -1.09 6.82 18.54
N LEU A 60 -1.90 6.95 19.60
CA LEU A 60 -3.13 6.18 19.76
C LEU A 60 -4.17 6.51 18.68
N GLU A 61 -4.29 7.78 18.29
CA GLU A 61 -5.16 8.19 17.18
C GLU A 61 -4.71 7.58 15.85
N LEU A 62 -3.40 7.67 15.54
CA LEU A 62 -2.82 7.03 14.36
C LEU A 62 -3.08 5.51 14.36
N SER A 63 -2.87 4.86 15.51
CA SER A 63 -3.12 3.43 15.69
C SER A 63 -4.58 3.07 15.43
N ARG A 64 -5.54 3.85 15.96
CA ARG A 64 -6.98 3.67 15.68
C ARG A 64 -7.31 3.80 14.20
N ARG A 65 -6.72 4.79 13.50
CA ARG A 65 -6.90 4.94 12.05
C ARG A 65 -6.38 3.73 11.28
N ILE A 66 -5.17 3.25 11.60
CA ILE A 66 -4.58 2.07 10.98
C ILE A 66 -5.45 0.83 11.22
N LEU A 67 -5.84 0.55 12.47
CA LEU A 67 -6.69 -0.59 12.80
C LEU A 67 -8.08 -0.48 12.12
N SER A 68 -8.60 0.73 11.95
CA SER A 68 -9.85 0.96 11.20
C SER A 68 -9.73 0.56 9.73
N LEU A 69 -8.63 0.97 9.07
CA LEU A 69 -8.34 0.58 7.70
C LEU A 69 -8.09 -0.93 7.55
N MET A 70 -7.45 -1.56 8.54
CA MET A 70 -7.20 -3.01 8.52
C MET A 70 -8.45 -3.87 8.53
N ARG A 71 -9.56 -3.39 9.12
CA ARG A 71 -10.83 -4.13 9.09
C ARG A 71 -11.37 -4.33 7.67
N GLN A 72 -10.85 -3.58 6.70
CA GLN A 72 -11.08 -3.85 5.28
C GLN A 72 -10.07 -4.92 4.84
N GLU A 73 -10.52 -6.18 4.72
CA GLU A 73 -9.67 -7.34 4.37
C GLU A 73 -8.85 -7.10 3.09
N GLU A 74 -9.43 -6.38 2.13
CA GLU A 74 -8.79 -5.99 0.87
C GLU A 74 -7.56 -5.08 1.04
N VAL A 75 -7.35 -4.46 2.21
CA VAL A 75 -6.15 -3.64 2.49
C VAL A 75 -4.95 -4.53 2.86
N ILE A 76 -5.21 -5.63 3.54
CA ILE A 76 -4.19 -6.61 3.92
C ILE A 76 -3.75 -7.38 2.68
N SER A 77 -4.71 -7.88 1.92
CA SER A 77 -4.45 -8.68 0.71
C SER A 77 -5.43 -8.32 -0.40
N PRO A 78 -5.17 -7.25 -1.18
CA PRO A 78 -6.10 -6.84 -2.23
C PRO A 78 -6.20 -7.91 -3.33
N PRO A 79 -7.42 -8.26 -3.79
CA PRO A 79 -7.58 -9.19 -4.89
C PRO A 79 -7.05 -8.58 -6.19
N LYS A 80 -6.50 -9.41 -7.09
CA LYS A 80 -6.01 -8.91 -8.38
C LYS A 80 -7.17 -8.32 -9.20
N LEU A 81 -7.05 -7.06 -9.61
CA LEU A 81 -8.06 -6.40 -10.48
C LEU A 81 -7.96 -6.84 -11.95
N ILE A 82 -6.74 -7.12 -12.41
CA ILE A 82 -6.43 -7.64 -13.73
C ILE A 82 -5.29 -8.66 -13.64
N GLY A 83 -5.15 -9.50 -14.65
CA GLY A 83 -4.07 -10.46 -14.82
C GLY A 83 -3.47 -10.43 -16.23
N GLY A 84 -2.59 -11.40 -16.50
CA GLY A 84 -1.89 -11.46 -17.79
C GLY A 84 -2.82 -11.65 -18.99
N ARG A 85 -3.96 -12.33 -18.82
CA ARG A 85 -4.97 -12.50 -19.87
C ARG A 85 -5.56 -11.16 -20.32
N ASP A 86 -5.92 -10.30 -19.37
CA ASP A 86 -6.42 -8.96 -19.68
C ASP A 86 -5.37 -8.14 -20.47
N LEU A 87 -4.10 -8.26 -20.09
CA LEU A 87 -3.01 -7.59 -20.81
C LEU A 87 -2.80 -8.18 -22.22
N MET A 88 -2.94 -9.49 -22.41
CA MET A 88 -2.87 -10.09 -23.75
C MET A 88 -4.02 -9.62 -24.65
N GLU A 89 -5.23 -9.50 -24.12
CA GLU A 89 -6.39 -8.93 -24.84
C GLU A 89 -6.17 -7.46 -25.23
N MET A 90 -5.39 -6.72 -24.44
CA MET A 90 -4.96 -5.35 -24.76
C MET A 90 -3.77 -5.27 -25.74
N GLY A 91 -3.28 -6.40 -26.26
CA GLY A 91 -2.19 -6.46 -27.24
C GLY A 91 -0.78 -6.52 -26.65
N TYR A 92 -0.63 -6.82 -25.35
CA TYR A 92 0.69 -7.02 -24.73
C TYR A 92 1.16 -8.45 -24.91
N SER A 93 2.42 -8.64 -25.33
CA SER A 93 3.04 -9.96 -25.37
C SER A 93 3.47 -10.42 -23.97
N PRO A 94 3.38 -11.73 -23.66
CA PRO A 94 3.94 -12.28 -22.42
C PRO A 94 5.44 -11.96 -22.28
N GLY A 95 5.85 -11.57 -21.08
CA GLY A 95 7.26 -11.26 -20.77
C GLY A 95 7.43 -10.41 -19.51
N PRO A 96 8.66 -10.03 -19.15
CA PRO A 96 8.97 -9.28 -17.91
C PRO A 96 8.16 -7.98 -17.77
N ARG A 97 7.96 -7.27 -18.88
CA ARG A 97 7.16 -6.03 -18.93
C ARG A 97 5.72 -6.23 -18.45
N MET A 98 5.12 -7.40 -18.69
CA MET A 98 3.78 -7.72 -18.20
C MET A 98 3.75 -7.75 -16.66
N GLY A 99 4.79 -8.32 -16.04
CA GLY A 99 4.95 -8.32 -14.59
C GLY A 99 5.09 -6.90 -14.03
N GLU A 100 5.88 -6.05 -14.67
CA GLU A 100 6.04 -4.63 -14.29
C GLU A 100 4.71 -3.87 -14.30
N ILE A 101 3.89 -4.09 -15.35
CA ILE A 101 2.57 -3.46 -15.48
C ILE A 101 1.63 -3.92 -14.36
N LEU A 102 1.54 -5.25 -14.14
CA LEU A 102 0.69 -5.81 -13.10
C LEU A 102 1.12 -5.34 -11.70
N GLU A 103 2.43 -5.21 -11.46
CA GLU A 103 2.94 -4.69 -10.19
C GLU A 103 2.60 -3.20 -10.03
N ALA A 104 2.71 -2.38 -11.09
CA ALA A 104 2.32 -0.98 -11.03
C ALA A 104 0.82 -0.79 -10.73
N VAL A 105 -0.03 -1.67 -11.24
CA VAL A 105 -1.47 -1.70 -10.91
C VAL A 105 -1.65 -2.09 -9.44
N ARG A 106 -0.99 -3.15 -8.99
CA ARG A 106 -1.06 -3.62 -7.60
C ARG A 106 -0.66 -2.55 -6.60
N GLN A 107 0.40 -1.78 -6.87
CA GLN A 107 0.83 -0.69 -6.01
C GLN A 107 -0.24 0.40 -5.89
N ARG A 108 -0.83 0.84 -7.01
CA ARG A 108 -1.93 1.82 -6.99
C ARG A 108 -3.18 1.29 -6.31
N GLN A 109 -3.44 0.00 -6.43
CA GLN A 109 -4.54 -0.65 -5.71
C GLN A 109 -4.33 -0.60 -4.19
N ILE A 110 -3.13 -0.93 -3.72
CA ILE A 110 -2.78 -0.82 -2.29
C ILE A 110 -2.95 0.61 -1.80
N GLU A 111 -2.57 1.59 -2.60
CA GLU A 111 -2.74 3.01 -2.27
C GLU A 111 -4.20 3.46 -2.29
N GLY A 112 -5.13 2.62 -2.76
CA GLY A 112 -6.54 2.93 -2.91
C GLY A 112 -6.84 3.88 -4.07
N LEU A 113 -5.90 4.05 -5.00
CA LEU A 113 -6.03 4.89 -6.19
C LEU A 113 -6.75 4.19 -7.35
N ILE A 114 -6.75 2.85 -7.34
CA ILE A 114 -7.47 2.00 -8.30
C ILE A 114 -8.22 0.96 -7.48
N ARG A 115 -9.52 0.81 -7.72
CA ARG A 115 -10.41 -0.10 -7.00
C ARG A 115 -11.13 -1.07 -7.93
N THR A 116 -11.19 -0.78 -9.22
CA THR A 116 -11.94 -1.59 -10.19
C THR A 116 -11.08 -2.10 -11.33
N ARG A 117 -11.53 -3.18 -11.97
CA ARG A 117 -10.95 -3.68 -13.21
C ARG A 117 -10.90 -2.60 -14.29
N GLN A 118 -11.96 -1.82 -14.44
CA GLN A 118 -12.04 -0.75 -15.44
C GLN A 118 -10.95 0.31 -15.24
N GLU A 119 -10.83 0.83 -14.01
CA GLU A 119 -9.79 1.81 -13.65
C GLU A 119 -8.37 1.25 -13.87
N ALA A 120 -8.17 -0.05 -13.59
CA ALA A 120 -6.89 -0.72 -13.83
C ALA A 120 -6.54 -0.75 -15.34
N LEU A 121 -7.50 -1.12 -16.20
CA LEU A 121 -7.30 -1.15 -17.65
C LEU A 121 -7.03 0.26 -18.23
N GLU A 122 -7.77 1.27 -17.77
CA GLU A 122 -7.55 2.66 -18.18
C GLU A 122 -6.17 3.17 -17.76
N PHE A 123 -5.77 2.86 -16.53
CA PHE A 123 -4.44 3.17 -16.03
C PHE A 123 -3.35 2.52 -16.89
N VAL A 124 -3.50 1.24 -17.24
CA VAL A 124 -2.55 0.53 -18.11
C VAL A 124 -2.46 1.19 -19.49
N LYS A 125 -3.61 1.45 -20.12
CA LYS A 125 -3.69 2.08 -21.45
C LYS A 125 -2.99 3.44 -21.48
N ARG A 126 -3.15 4.25 -20.43
CA ARG A 126 -2.57 5.60 -20.35
C ARG A 126 -1.06 5.59 -20.09
N ASN A 127 -0.55 4.62 -19.33
CA ASN A 127 0.82 4.68 -18.79
C ASN A 127 1.79 3.69 -19.44
N PHE A 128 1.30 2.66 -20.15
CA PHE A 128 2.15 1.57 -20.65
C PHE A 128 1.91 1.22 -22.12
N PRO A 129 1.79 2.17 -23.07
CA PRO A 129 1.42 1.85 -24.45
C PRO A 129 2.21 0.65 -25.04
N PRO A 130 1.58 -0.24 -25.82
CA PRO A 130 2.25 -1.37 -26.47
C PRO A 130 3.47 -0.88 -27.26
N ARG A 131 4.53 -1.71 -27.36
CA ARG A 131 5.81 -1.30 -27.97
C ARG A 131 5.69 -0.85 -29.45
N GLY A 132 4.54 -1.06 -30.10
CA GLY A 132 4.23 -0.56 -31.45
C GLY A 132 3.52 0.82 -31.52
N GLU A 133 3.15 1.42 -30.38
CA GLU A 133 2.46 2.73 -30.31
C GLU A 133 3.33 3.78 -29.60
N ARG A 134 4.64 3.82 -29.87
CA ARG A 134 5.36 5.08 -29.60
C ARG A 134 4.83 6.08 -30.60
N ARG A 135 3.92 6.95 -30.16
CA ARG A 135 3.54 8.15 -30.90
C ARG A 135 4.84 8.89 -31.20
N GLU A 136 5.20 8.93 -32.47
CA GLU A 136 6.13 9.91 -33.01
C GLU A 136 5.61 11.29 -32.54
N ALA A 137 6.45 11.97 -31.78
CA ALA A 137 6.26 13.36 -31.39
C ALA A 137 7.12 14.22 -32.30
#